data_AF-A0A415DXZ6-F1
#
_entry.id   AF-A0A415DXZ6-F1
#
_cell.length_a   1.000
_cell.length_b   1.000
_cell.length_c   1.000
_cell.angle_alpha   90.00
_cell.angle_beta   90.00
_cell.angle_gamma   90.00
#
_symmetry.space_group_name_H-M   'P 1'
#
loop_
_entity.id
_entity.type
_entity.pdbx_description
1 polymer ?
#
loop_
_entity_poly.entity_id
_entity_poly.type
_entity_poly.pdbx_seq_one_letter_code
_entity_poly.pdbx_strand_id
1 'polypeptide(L)'
;MVVLFLSYYVGGVAFTHVHHFATYTIIHSHPYLPGSDGQPQHSHSQEALDTIEILNCLLTEAPPVLHFGMVWLLLAVFTQPHTFRSLLRILRNNSLRAPPAYVLS
;
A
#
# COMPACT_ATOMS: atom_id res chain seq x y z
N MET A 1 -6.66 -10.52 5.81
CA MET A 1 -7.30 -9.57 6.74
C MET A 1 -6.40 -8.38 7.06
N VAL A 2 -5.22 -8.57 7.67
CA VAL A 2 -4.30 -7.46 8.00
C VAL A 2 -3.85 -6.64 6.77
N VAL A 3 -3.47 -7.28 5.66
CA VAL A 3 -3.05 -6.58 4.43
C VAL A 3 -4.19 -5.74 3.85
N LEU A 4 -5.41 -6.29 3.80
CA LEU A 4 -6.58 -5.59 3.28
C LEU A 4 -6.93 -4.36 4.14
N PHE A 5 -6.85 -4.52 5.46
CA PHE A 5 -7.05 -3.43 6.42
C PHE A 5 -5.97 -2.35 6.30
N LEU A 6 -4.69 -2.73 6.18
CA LEU A 6 -3.59 -1.79 5.95
C LEU A 6 -3.73 -1.05 4.62
N SER A 7 -4.05 -1.76 3.54
CA SER A 7 -4.28 -1.17 2.22
C SER A 7 -5.48 -0.22 2.22
N TYR A 8 -6.54 -0.54 2.95
CA TYR A 8 -7.69 0.33 3.13
C TYR A 8 -7.36 1.56 4.00
N TYR A 9 -6.59 1.38 5.08
CA TYR A 9 -6.15 2.48 5.95
C TYR A 9 -5.25 3.48 5.22
N VAL A 10 -4.25 2.99 4.48
CA VAL A 10 -3.37 3.82 3.64
C VAL A 10 -4.13 4.41 2.46
N GLY A 11 -5.02 3.60 1.86
CA GLY A 11 -5.98 4.07 0.86
C GLY A 11 -6.72 5.29 1.38
N GLY A 12 -7.22 5.19 2.62
CA GLY A 12 -8.00 6.16 3.39
C GLY A 12 -7.55 7.59 3.22
N VAL A 13 -6.23 7.77 3.26
CA VAL A 13 -5.56 9.07 3.28
C VAL A 13 -4.95 9.47 1.94
N ALA A 14 -4.61 8.52 1.06
CA ALA A 14 -3.84 8.80 -0.16
C ALA A 14 -4.67 8.79 -1.45
N PHE A 15 -5.82 8.10 -1.48
CA PHE A 15 -6.58 7.86 -2.72
C PHE A 15 -8.10 8.04 -2.51
N THR A 16 -8.47 9.02 -1.69
CA THR A 16 -9.86 9.36 -1.44
C THR A 16 -10.54 9.86 -2.72
N HIS A 17 -11.72 9.33 -3.01
CA HIS A 17 -12.56 9.75 -4.12
C HIS A 17 -14.04 9.62 -3.75
N VAL A 18 -14.90 10.13 -4.62
CA VAL A 18 -16.34 10.26 -4.37
C VAL A 18 -17.14 9.66 -5.52
N HIS A 19 -18.20 8.94 -5.18
CA HIS A 19 -19.24 8.52 -6.12
C HIS A 19 -20.55 9.23 -5.79
N HIS A 20 -21.11 9.90 -6.79
CA HIS A 20 -22.42 10.55 -6.69
C HIS A 20 -23.51 9.64 -7.22
N PHE A 21 -24.50 9.35 -6.39
CA PHE A 21 -25.71 8.64 -6.74
C PHE A 21 -26.90 9.61 -6.69
N ALA A 22 -28.06 9.19 -7.21
CA ALA A 22 -29.25 10.04 -7.28
C ALA A 22 -29.72 10.55 -5.90
N THR A 23 -29.53 9.75 -4.84
CA THR A 23 -30.07 10.04 -3.50
C THR A 23 -29.02 10.16 -2.40
N TYR A 24 -27.77 9.80 -2.67
CA TYR A 24 -26.68 9.83 -1.69
C TYR A 24 -25.33 9.96 -2.39
N THR A 25 -24.28 10.15 -1.59
CA THR A 25 -22.90 10.24 -2.06
C THR A 25 -22.05 9.37 -1.15
N ILE A 26 -21.15 8.58 -1.75
CA ILE A 26 -20.19 7.74 -1.01
C ILE A 26 -18.80 8.30 -1.22
N ILE A 27 -18.10 8.56 -0.11
CA ILE A 27 -16.69 8.96 -0.10
C ILE A 27 -15.91 7.78 0.49
N HIS A 28 -14.96 7.26 -0.28
CA HIS A 28 -14.10 6.16 0.16
C HIS A 28 -12.75 6.26 -0.54
N SER A 29 -11.92 5.23 -0.42
CA SER A 29 -10.56 5.28 -0.94
C SER A 29 -9.96 3.92 -1.27
N HIS A 30 -9.16 3.88 -2.33
CA HIS A 30 -8.26 2.79 -2.73
C HIS A 30 -7.45 3.27 -3.95
N PRO A 31 -6.32 2.64 -4.31
CA PRO A 31 -5.62 2.98 -5.55
C PRO A 31 -6.56 2.92 -6.76
N TYR A 32 -6.58 3.96 -7.57
CA TYR A 32 -7.33 4.03 -8.81
C TYR A 32 -6.53 4.80 -9.88
N LEU A 33 -6.88 4.57 -11.14
CA LEU A 33 -6.37 5.38 -12.25
C LEU A 33 -7.33 6.55 -12.46
N PRO A 34 -6.89 7.80 -12.30
CA PRO A 34 -7.75 8.96 -12.53
C PRO A 34 -8.05 9.12 -14.02
N GLY A 35 -9.29 9.50 -14.32
CA GLY A 35 -9.73 9.94 -15.63
C GLY A 35 -9.26 11.35 -15.96
N SER A 36 -9.67 11.86 -17.13
CA SER A 36 -9.32 13.22 -17.58
C SER A 36 -9.84 14.34 -16.68
N ASP A 37 -10.88 14.06 -15.90
CA ASP A 37 -11.49 14.93 -14.88
C ASP A 37 -10.91 14.72 -13.48
N GLY A 38 -9.90 13.85 -13.33
CA GLY A 38 -9.32 13.46 -12.06
C GLY A 38 -10.17 12.47 -11.25
N GLN A 39 -11.34 12.06 -11.75
CA GLN A 39 -12.24 11.13 -11.07
C GLN A 39 -11.92 9.68 -11.46
N PRO A 40 -12.26 8.70 -10.61
CA PRO A 40 -12.15 7.29 -10.96
C PRO A 40 -13.02 6.92 -12.16
N GLN A 41 -12.47 6.17 -13.11
CA GLN A 41 -13.21 5.59 -14.25
C GLN A 41 -13.79 4.20 -13.92
N HIS A 42 -14.25 3.99 -12.68
CA HIS A 42 -14.85 2.73 -12.25
C HIS A 42 -16.11 2.97 -11.43
N SER A 43 -16.89 1.91 -11.21
CA SER A 43 -18.04 1.89 -10.31
C SER A 43 -17.93 0.69 -9.35
N HIS A 44 -18.80 0.66 -8.35
CA HIS A 44 -18.88 -0.42 -7.38
C HIS A 44 -20.22 -1.13 -7.48
N SER A 45 -20.22 -2.44 -7.24
CA SER A 45 -21.44 -3.20 -6.96
C SER A 45 -21.92 -2.90 -5.53
N GLN A 46 -23.16 -3.28 -5.21
CA GLN A 46 -23.70 -3.07 -3.86
C GLN A 46 -22.86 -3.79 -2.80
N GLU A 47 -22.44 -5.03 -3.05
CA GLU A 47 -21.66 -5.82 -2.12
C GLU A 47 -20.28 -5.21 -1.85
N ALA A 48 -19.71 -4.53 -2.85
CA ALA A 48 -18.46 -3.80 -2.70
C ALA A 48 -18.65 -2.56 -1.81
N LEU A 49 -19.76 -1.85 -1.96
CA LEU A 49 -20.12 -0.71 -1.11
C LEU A 49 -20.37 -1.15 0.33
N ASP A 50 -21.09 -2.25 0.55
CA ASP A 50 -21.32 -2.81 1.89
C ASP A 50 -20.00 -3.20 2.57
N THR A 51 -19.05 -3.74 1.79
CA THR A 51 -17.71 -4.06 2.29
C THR A 51 -16.95 -2.80 2.70
N ILE A 52 -17.01 -1.75 1.89
CA ILE A 52 -16.40 -0.45 2.19
C ILE A 52 -16.99 0.13 3.48
N GLU A 53 -18.30 0.04 3.66
CA GLU A 53 -18.99 0.49 4.87
C GLU A 53 -18.48 -0.25 6.12
N ILE A 54 -18.38 -1.58 6.06
CA ILE A 54 -17.85 -2.39 7.16
C ILE A 54 -16.41 -1.98 7.49
N LEU A 55 -15.55 -1.80 6.48
CA LEU A 55 -14.17 -1.37 6.69
C LEU A 55 -14.09 0.04 7.29
N ASN A 56 -14.96 0.95 6.87
CA ASN A 56 -15.03 2.31 7.41
C ASN A 56 -15.47 2.32 8.89
N CYS A 57 -16.48 1.51 9.22
CA CYS A 57 -16.91 1.30 10.60
C CYS A 57 -15.77 0.73 11.45
N LEU A 58 -15.06 -0.29 10.96
CA LEU A 58 -13.91 -0.87 11.66
C LEU A 58 -12.78 0.14 11.92
N LEU A 59 -12.52 1.07 11.00
CA LEU A 59 -11.57 2.16 11.27
C LEU A 59 -12.09 3.14 12.31
N THR A 60 -13.34 3.57 12.17
CA THR A 60 -13.92 4.60 13.05
C THR A 60 -14.03 4.12 14.50
N GLU A 61 -14.38 2.84 14.69
CA GLU A 61 -14.50 2.21 16.00
C GLU A 61 -13.17 1.66 16.54
N ALA A 62 -12.09 1.70 15.76
CA ALA A 62 -10.79 1.21 16.21
C ALA A 62 -10.20 2.11 17.30
N PRO A 63 -9.67 1.54 18.40
CA PRO A 63 -8.97 2.32 19.42
C PRO A 63 -7.86 3.22 18.83
N PRO A 64 -7.64 4.43 19.36
CA PRO A 64 -6.61 5.35 18.86
C PRO A 64 -5.20 4.73 18.81
N VAL A 65 -4.89 3.83 19.75
CA VAL A 65 -3.61 3.10 19.78
C VAL A 65 -3.35 2.28 18.51
N LEU A 66 -4.41 1.73 17.89
CA LEU A 66 -4.27 0.98 16.64
C LEU A 66 -3.92 1.92 15.48
N HIS A 67 -4.55 3.10 15.43
CA HIS A 67 -4.24 4.13 14.43
C HIS A 67 -2.78 4.57 14.52
N PHE A 68 -2.29 4.89 15.74
CA PHE A 68 -0.89 5.24 15.96
C PHE A 68 0.06 4.10 15.61
N GLY A 69 -0.29 2.85 15.94
CA GLY A 69 0.48 1.66 15.58
C GLY A 69 0.61 1.49 14.07
N MET A 70 -0.46 1.73 13.31
CA MET A 70 -0.44 1.64 11.84
C MET A 70 0.42 2.74 11.21
N VAL A 71 0.29 3.99 11.68
CA VAL A 71 1.15 5.10 11.21
C VAL A 71 2.61 4.79 11.48
N TRP A 72 2.93 4.25 12.66
CA TRP A 72 4.30 3.83 13.01
C TRP A 72 4.82 2.70 12.13
N LEU A 73 4.00 1.67 11.85
CA LEU A 73 4.38 0.58 10.95
C LEU A 73 4.64 1.08 9.52
N LEU A 74 3.79 1.98 9.01
CA LEU A 74 3.98 2.57 7.69
C LEU A 74 5.26 3.41 7.65
N LEU A 75 5.48 4.26 8.65
CA LEU A 75 6.69 5.05 8.76
C LEU A 75 7.93 4.14 8.83
N ALA A 76 7.89 3.07 9.62
CA ALA A 76 8.97 2.09 9.70
C ALA A 76 9.27 1.45 8.34
N VAL A 77 8.25 1.06 7.56
CA VAL A 77 8.44 0.50 6.21
C VAL A 77 9.09 1.51 5.26
N PHE A 78 8.66 2.77 5.25
CA PHE A 78 9.20 3.81 4.36
C PHE A 78 10.56 4.36 4.81
N THR A 79 10.83 4.37 6.11
CA THR A 79 12.11 4.82 6.69
C THR A 79 13.11 3.69 6.83
N GLN A 80 12.71 2.43 6.60
CA GLN A 80 13.62 1.30 6.66
C GLN A 80 14.73 1.52 5.63
N PRO A 81 15.99 1.72 6.06
CA PRO A 81 17.07 1.94 5.13
C PRO A 81 17.18 0.75 4.19
N HIS A 82 17.51 0.99 2.92
CA HIS A 82 17.70 -0.05 1.89
C HIS A 82 18.83 -1.07 2.21
N THR A 83 19.38 -1.05 3.42
CA THR A 83 20.44 -1.91 3.94
C THR A 83 20.13 -3.40 3.82
N PHE A 84 18.86 -3.83 3.91
CA PHE A 84 18.55 -5.26 3.73
C PHE A 84 18.81 -5.76 2.30
N ARG A 85 18.61 -4.91 1.28
CA ARG A 85 18.98 -5.24 -0.11
C ARG A 85 20.50 -5.23 -0.33
N SER A 86 21.26 -4.51 0.51
CA SER A 86 22.73 -4.46 0.39
C SER A 86 23.39 -5.76 0.88
N LEU A 87 22.92 -6.38 1.97
CA LEU A 87 23.50 -7.62 2.51
C LEU A 87 23.41 -8.80 1.52
N LEU A 88 22.25 -9.00 0.88
CA LEU A 88 22.11 -10.01 -0.18
C LEU A 88 22.99 -9.72 -1.40
N ARG A 89 23.17 -8.44 -1.77
CA ARG A 89 24.13 -8.04 -2.81
C ARG A 89 25.57 -8.34 -2.40
N ILE A 90 25.95 -8.05 -1.17
CA ILE A 90 27.30 -8.28 -0.63
C ILE A 90 27.62 -9.78 -0.61
N LEU A 91 26.70 -10.61 -0.11
CA LEU A 91 26.85 -12.07 -0.12
C LEU A 91 26.94 -12.63 -1.54
N ARG A 92 26.17 -12.09 -2.50
CA ARG A 92 26.21 -12.50 -3.91
C ARG A 92 27.45 -12.00 -4.67
N ASN A 93 28.06 -10.90 -4.26
CA ASN A 93 29.26 -10.36 -4.91
C ASN A 93 30.54 -11.11 -4.51
N ASN A 94 30.55 -11.78 -3.36
CA ASN A 94 31.70 -12.56 -2.90
C ASN A 94 31.89 -13.89 -3.65
N SER A 95 30.92 -14.32 -4.48
CA SER A 95 30.96 -15.60 -5.19
C SER A 95 31.22 -15.50 -6.71
N LEU A 96 31.57 -14.30 -7.23
CA LEU A 96 31.77 -14.09 -8.68
C LEU A 96 33.13 -13.48 -9.05
N ARG A 97 34.17 -13.71 -8.25
CA ARG A 97 35.54 -13.44 -8.71
C ARG A 97 36.04 -14.65 -9.51
N ALA A 98 36.09 -14.52 -10.84
CA ALA A 98 36.70 -15.54 -11.69
C ALA A 98 38.19 -15.72 -11.30
N PRO A 99 38.70 -16.96 -11.27
CA PRO A 99 40.10 -17.21 -10.92
C PRO A 99 41.05 -16.58 -11.96
N PRO A 100 42.29 -16.22 -11.58
CA PRO A 100 43.24 -15.60 -12.50
C PRO A 100 43.49 -16.51 -13.71
N ALA A 101 43.29 -15.98 -14.92
CA ALA A 101 43.70 -16.67 -16.14
C ALA A 101 45.21 -16.54 -16.28
N TYR A 102 45.93 -17.65 -16.13
CA TYR A 102 47.35 -17.71 -16.49
C TYR A 102 47.45 -17.81 -18.01
N VAL A 103 47.95 -16.76 -18.66
CA VAL A 103 48.33 -16.81 -20.07
C VAL A 103 49.69 -17.50 -20.12
N LEU A 104 49.71 -18.74 -20.61
CA LEU A 104 50.95 -19.44 -20.96
C LEU A 104 51.49 -18.81 -22.24
N SER A 105 52.59 -18.06 -22.13
CA SER A 105 53.41 -17.56 -23.23
C SER A 105 54.43 -18.59 -23.68
#